data_AF-A0A2S9YYV7-F1
#
_entry.id   AF-A0A2S9YYV7-F1
#
_cell.length_a   1.000
_cell.length_b   1.000
_cell.length_c   1.000
_cell.angle_alpha   90.00
_cell.angle_beta   90.00
_cell.angle_gamma   90.00
#
_symmetry.space_group_name_H-M   'P 1'
#
loop_
_entity.id
_entity.type
_entity.pdbx_description
1 polymer ?
#
loop_
_entity_poly.entity_id
_entity_poly.type
_entity_poly.pdbx_seq_one_letter_code
_entity_poly.pdbx_strand_id
1 'polypeptide(L)' 'MSCNCEHIDHTLYELLDGDCTSARQEELLALVKKCPGCFEKLGIEKEVRALVRQCCCSEAPQALKETIRIKISTYGVT' A
#
# COMPACT_ATOMS: atom_id res chain seq x y z
N MET A 1 26.02 -13.52 -1.49
CA MET A 1 24.78 -14.31 -1.67
C MET A 1 23.85 -13.47 -2.53
N SER A 2 23.85 -13.65 -3.85
CA SER A 2 22.99 -12.87 -4.75
C SER A 2 21.58 -13.45 -4.73
N CYS A 3 20.70 -12.82 -3.95
CA CYS A 3 19.27 -13.01 -4.10
C CYS A 3 18.83 -12.29 -5.38
N ASN A 4 18.24 -13.01 -6.34
CA ASN A 4 17.73 -12.46 -7.59
C ASN A 4 16.39 -11.73 -7.33
N CYS A 5 16.44 -10.64 -6.57
CA CYS A 5 15.28 -9.92 -6.03
C CYS A 5 14.58 -9.03 -7.06
N GLU A 6 15.05 -8.98 -8.31
CA GLU A 6 14.47 -8.13 -9.36
C GLU A 6 12.98 -8.43 -9.59
N HIS A 7 12.56 -9.68 -9.43
CA HIS A 7 11.14 -10.06 -9.54
C HIS A 7 10.31 -9.80 -8.26
N ILE A 8 10.95 -9.52 -7.12
CA ILE A 8 10.27 -9.34 -5.83
C ILE A 8 9.81 -7.88 -5.64
N ASP A 9 10.39 -6.92 -6.38
CA ASP A 9 10.03 -5.50 -6.28
C ASP A 9 8.55 -5.26 -6.63
N HIS A 10 8.06 -5.89 -7.71
CA HIS A 10 6.65 -5.81 -8.09
C HIS A 10 5.73 -6.38 -6.99
N THR A 11 6.11 -7.53 -6.44
CA THR A 11 5.40 -8.16 -5.32
C THR A 11 5.41 -7.31 -4.05
N LEU A 12 6.50 -6.59 -3.80
CA LEU A 12 6.62 -5.69 -2.66
C LEU A 12 5.65 -4.51 -2.77
N TYR A 13 5.54 -3.90 -3.94
CA TYR A 13 4.58 -2.83 -4.18
C TYR A 13 3.14 -3.32 -4.19
N GLU A 14 2.87 -4.49 -4.79
CA GLU A 14 1.56 -5.15 -4.74
C GLU A 14 1.08 -5.31 -3.28
N LEU A 15 2.00 -5.73 -2.39
CA LEU A 15 1.74 -5.84 -0.96
C LEU A 15 1.49 -4.48 -0.27
N LEU A 16 2.23 -3.43 -0.65
CA LEU A 16 2.21 -2.12 0.02
C LEU A 16 1.12 -1.17 -0.44
N ASP A 17 0.68 -1.28 -1.69
CA ASP A 17 -0.43 -0.49 -2.23
C ASP A 17 -1.80 -1.06 -1.87
N GLY A 18 -1.83 -2.30 -1.37
CA GLY A 18 -3.08 -2.94 -0.94
C GLY A 18 -3.98 -3.34 -2.11
N ASP A 19 -3.41 -3.47 -3.31
CA ASP A 19 -4.11 -3.89 -4.54
C ASP A 19 -4.40 -5.40 -4.56
N CYS A 20 -4.52 -6.03 -3.39
CA CYS A 20 -4.59 -7.48 -3.26
C CYS A 20 -5.58 -7.93 -2.19
N THR A 21 -6.11 -9.14 -2.38
CA THR A 21 -6.93 -9.80 -1.37
C THR A 21 -6.11 -10.15 -0.13
N SER A 22 -6.78 -10.30 1.02
CA SER A 22 -6.10 -10.65 2.27
C SER A 22 -5.28 -11.94 2.16
N ALA A 23 -5.82 -12.96 1.49
CA ALA A 23 -5.12 -14.22 1.26
C ALA A 23 -3.83 -14.02 0.46
N ARG A 24 -3.88 -13.21 -0.61
CA ARG A 24 -2.71 -12.89 -1.42
C ARG A 24 -1.67 -12.13 -0.62
N GLN A 25 -2.09 -11.14 0.17
CA GLN A 25 -1.22 -10.37 1.05
C GLN A 25 -0.41 -11.26 2.01
N GLU A 26 -1.04 -12.28 2.62
CA GLU A 26 -0.35 -13.23 3.49
C GLU A 26 0.72 -14.04 2.75
N GLU A 27 0.42 -14.50 1.52
CA GLU A 27 1.38 -15.20 0.68
C GLU A 27 2.59 -14.33 0.32
N LEU A 28 2.36 -13.08 -0.09
CA LEU A 28 3.44 -12.14 -0.42
C LEU A 28 4.32 -11.86 0.79
N LEU A 29 3.72 -11.70 1.96
CA LEU A 29 4.44 -11.48 3.21
C LEU A 29 5.34 -12.68 3.56
N ALA A 30 4.86 -13.91 3.36
CA ALA A 30 5.66 -15.11 3.56
C ALA A 30 6.85 -15.19 2.59
N LEU A 31 6.63 -14.84 1.32
CA LEU A 31 7.69 -14.79 0.30
C LEU A 31 8.77 -13.76 0.65
N VAL A 32 8.38 -12.55 1.04
CA VAL A 32 9.31 -11.47 1.41
C VAL A 32 10.13 -11.85 2.65
N LYS A 33 9.52 -12.50 3.65
CA LYS A 33 10.21 -12.96 4.87
C LYS A 33 11.27 -14.03 4.60
N LYS A 34 11.15 -14.79 3.52
CA LYS A 34 12.13 -15.82 3.14
C LYS A 34 13.46 -15.21 2.67
N CYS A 35 13.49 -13.93 2.30
CA CYS A 35 14.68 -13.21 1.87
C CYS A 35 15.00 -12.03 2.82
N PRO A 36 16.13 -12.03 3.53
CA PRO A 36 16.46 -10.97 4.49
C PRO A 36 16.59 -9.59 3.83
N GLY A 37 17.12 -9.51 2.60
CA GLY A 37 17.23 -8.24 1.88
C GLY A 37 15.88 -7.65 1.45
N CYS A 38 14.93 -8.50 1.04
CA CYS A 38 13.57 -8.03 0.73
C CYS A 38 12.80 -7.61 1.98
N PHE A 39 13.00 -8.32 3.10
CA PHE A 39 12.38 -7.96 4.36
C PHE A 39 12.88 -6.61 4.89
N GLU A 40 14.19 -6.33 4.78
CA GLU A 40 14.76 -5.04 5.14
C GLU A 40 14.22 -3.91 4.24
N LYS A 41 14.15 -4.14 2.93
CA LYS A 41 13.52 -3.20 1.97
C LYS A 41 12.06 -2.89 2.34
N LEU A 42 11.26 -3.91 2.69
CA LEU A 42 9.88 -3.74 3.15
C LEU A 42 9.81 -2.83 4.39
N GLY A 43 10.73 -3.00 5.34
CA GLY A 43 10.81 -2.16 6.54
C GLY A 43 11.03 -0.69 6.17
N ILE A 44 12.08 -0.42 5.40
CA ILE A 44 12.43 0.93 4.95
C ILE A 44 11.25 1.57 4.20
N GLU A 45 10.63 0.84 3.27
CA GLU A 45 9.56 1.39 2.45
C GLU A 45 8.30 1.72 3.27
N LYS A 46 8.00 0.93 4.29
CA LYS A 46 6.92 1.24 5.25
C LYS A 46 7.21 2.51 6.04
N GLU A 47 8.45 2.68 6.51
CA GLU A 47 8.85 3.89 7.24
C GLU A 47 8.77 5.14 6.35
N VAL A 48 9.25 5.04 5.11
CA VAL A 48 9.16 6.13 4.13
C VAL A 48 7.70 6.47 3.82
N ARG A 49 6.84 5.48 3.53
CA ARG A 49 5.40 5.71 3.29
C ARG A 49 4.72 6.33 4.51
N ALA A 50 5.08 5.92 5.72
CA ALA A 50 4.55 6.52 6.96
C ALA A 50 4.97 7.99 7.10
N LEU A 51 6.24 8.32 6.83
CA LEU A 51 6.75 9.68 6.85
C LEU A 51 6.05 10.57 5.81
N VAL A 52 5.92 10.09 4.57
CA VAL A 52 5.21 10.81 3.50
C VAL A 52 3.75 11.07 3.90
N ARG A 53 3.08 10.07 4.48
CA ARG A 53 1.70 10.23 4.97
C ARG A 53 1.60 11.30 6.04
N GLN A 54 2.56 11.38 6.96
CA GLN A 54 2.58 12.42 8.00
C GLN A 54 2.81 13.82 7.42
N CYS A 55 3.70 13.96 6.44
CA CYS A 55 4.03 15.26 5.85
C CYS A 55 2.98 15.76 4.86
N CYS A 56 2.32 14.86 4.13
CA CYS A 56 1.53 15.22 2.95
C CYS A 56 0.01 14.95 3.09
N CYS A 57 -0.46 14.42 4.23
CA CYS A 57 -1.90 14.35 4.49
C CYS A 57 -2.38 15.57 5.30
N SER A 58 -2.95 16.55 4.60
CA SER A 58 -3.76 17.60 5.24
C SER A 58 -5.22 17.16 5.33
N GLU A 59 -5.97 17.68 6.31
CA GLU A 59 -7.41 17.44 6.37
C GLU A 59 -8.08 18.01 5.10
N ALA A 60 -8.78 17.15 4.36
CA ALA A 60 -9.54 17.59 3.20
C ALA A 60 -10.66 18.57 3.64
N PRO A 61 -10.89 19.66 2.88
CA PRO A 61 -11.95 20.62 3.19
C PRO A 61 -13.32 19.96 3.31
N GLN A 62 -14.12 20.38 4.29
CA GLN A 62 -15.44 19.77 4.56
C GLN A 62 -16.38 19.86 3.34
N ALA A 63 -16.37 20.98 2.62
CA ALA A 63 -17.17 21.16 1.40
C ALA A 63 -16.83 20.11 0.32
N LEU A 64 -15.56 19.71 0.20
CA LEU A 64 -15.14 18.67 -0.74
C LEU A 64 -15.65 17.29 -0.28
N LYS A 65 -15.51 16.97 1.01
CA LYS A 65 -16.02 15.71 1.59
C LYS A 65 -17.53 15.58 1.38
N GLU A 66 -18.28 16.65 1.61
CA GLU A 66 -19.74 16.69 1.43
C GLU A 66 -20.14 16.50 -0.03
N THR A 67 -19.50 17.21 -0.95
CA THR A 67 -19.73 17.06 -2.40
C THR A 67 -19.49 15.63 -2.87
N ILE A 68 -18.39 15.00 -2.43
CA ILE A 68 -18.05 13.62 -2.79
C ILE A 68 -19.10 12.65 -2.24
N ARG A 69 -19.53 12.81 -0.98
CA ARG A 69 -20.57 11.96 -0.37
C ARG A 69 -21.88 12.01 -1.14
N ILE A 70 -22.35 13.21 -1.50
CA ILE A 70 -23.58 13.39 -2.28
C ILE A 70 -23.47 12.69 -3.63
N LYS A 71 -22.36 12.90 -4.36
CA LYS A 71 -22.15 12.27 -5.66
C LYS A 71 -22.09 10.75 -5.56
N ILE A 72 -21.34 10.20 -4.61
CA ILE A 72 -21.27 8.75 -4.40
C ILE A 72 -22.65 8.18 -4.08
N SER A 73 -23.46 8.84 -3.23
CA SER A 73 -24.82 8.37 -2.93
C SER A 73 -25.77 8.45 -4.13
N THR A 74 -25.52 9.37 -5.06
CA THR A 74 -26.37 9.58 -6.25
C THR A 74 -26.05 8.54 -7.34
N TYR A 75 -24.79 8.15 -7.48
CA TYR A 75 -24.32 7.24 -8.55
C TYR A 75 -23.96 5.83 -8.07
N GLY A 76 -23.89 5.60 -6.76
CA GLY A 76 -23.38 4.36 -6.14
C GLY A 76 -24.45 3.32 -5.78
N VAL A 77 -25.70 3.51 -6.20
CA VAL A 77 -26.76 2.49 -6.10
C VAL A 77 -27.30 2.24 -7.50
N THR A 78 -26.66 1.33 -8.22
CA THR A 78 -27.21 0.56 -9.35
C THR A 78 -26.44 -0.75 -9.40
#